data_AF-L9KT98-F1
#
_entry.id   AF-L9KT98-F1
#
_cell.length_a   1.000
_cell.length_b   1.000
_cell.length_c   1.000
_cell.angle_alpha   90.00
_cell.angle_beta   90.00
_cell.angle_gamma   90.00
#
_symmetry.space_group_name_H-M   'P 1'
#
loop_
_entity.id
_entity.type
_entity.pdbx_description
1 polymer ?
#
loop_
_entity_poly.entity_id
_entity_poly.type
_entity_poly.pdbx_seq_one_letter_code
_entity_poly.pdbx_strand_id
1 'polypeptide(L)' 'MAALRPLMKPRIIKKRTKKFIHHQSDRYVKIKCNWQKPRGIDNRNHKVIVEQVAQLVIRVTNPNSRLHSEENE' A
#
# COMPACT_ATOMS: atom_id res chain seq x y z
N MET A 1 7.54 14.52 -37.85
CA MET A 1 8.06 15.45 -36.82
C MET A 1 9.31 14.86 -36.21
N ALA A 2 10.42 15.60 -36.17
CA ALA A 2 11.66 15.13 -35.55
C ALA A 2 11.56 15.29 -34.02
N ALA A 3 11.77 14.20 -33.26
CA ALA A 3 11.75 14.24 -31.80
C ALA A 3 13.10 14.71 -31.25
N LEU A 4 13.09 15.76 -30.43
CA LEU A 4 14.29 16.27 -29.76
C LEU A 4 14.80 15.24 -28.74
N ARG A 5 16.08 14.90 -28.81
CA ARG A 5 16.76 14.00 -27.86
C ARG A 5 17.70 14.82 -26.98
N PRO A 6 17.75 14.57 -25.66
CA PRO A 6 18.66 15.28 -24.76
C PRO A 6 20.13 14.89 -25.02
N LEU A 7 21.04 15.86 -24.88
CA LEU A 7 22.49 15.66 -25.05
C LEU A 7 23.09 14.75 -23.97
N MET A 8 22.59 14.83 -22.73
CA MET A 8 23.03 14.01 -21.61
C MET A 8 21.97 12.97 -21.25
N LYS A 9 22.40 11.72 -21.07
CA LYS A 9 21.54 10.61 -20.62
C LYS A 9 21.94 10.19 -19.19
N PRO A 10 21.24 10.68 -18.15
CA PRO A 10 21.54 10.28 -16.78
C PRO A 10 21.32 8.77 -16.60
N ARG A 11 22.17 8.13 -15.79
CA ARG A 11 22.05 6.69 -15.49
C ARG A 11 20.83 6.47 -14.59
N ILE A 12 19.74 5.95 -15.17
CA ILE A 12 18.51 5.65 -14.43
C ILE A 12 18.73 4.36 -13.62
N ILE A 13 18.94 4.50 -12.31
CA ILE A 13 19.00 3.37 -11.39
C ILE A 13 17.60 3.10 -10.84
N LYS A 14 17.08 1.88 -11.06
CA LYS A 14 15.79 1.45 -10.49
C LYS A 14 16.05 0.80 -9.13
N LYS A 15 15.41 1.32 -8.08
CA LYS A 15 15.51 0.76 -6.71
C LYS A 15 14.90 -0.64 -6.61
N ARG A 16 13.86 -0.90 -7.39
CA ARG A 16 13.18 -2.20 -7.47
C ARG A 16 12.77 -2.45 -8.91
N THR A 17 13.01 -3.67 -9.38
CA THR A 17 12.62 -4.12 -10.73
C THR A 17 11.31 -4.90 -10.71
N LYS A 18 11.04 -5.63 -9.61
CA LYS A 18 9.80 -6.42 -9.43
C LYS A 18 8.58 -5.51 -9.29
N LYS A 19 7.48 -5.89 -9.94
CA LYS A 19 6.17 -5.24 -9.78
C LYS A 19 5.69 -5.33 -8.33
N PHE A 20 4.86 -4.37 -7.94
CA PHE A 20 4.08 -4.44 -6.71
C PHE A 20 2.78 -5.15 -7.04
N ILE A 21 2.65 -6.39 -6.57
CA ILE A 21 1.46 -7.22 -6.79
C ILE A 21 0.54 -7.16 -5.58
N HIS A 22 -0.76 -7.38 -5.80
CA HIS A 22 -1.70 -7.54 -4.70
C HIS A 22 -1.35 -8.80 -3.89
N HIS A 23 -1.43 -8.69 -2.57
CA HIS A 23 -1.32 -9.84 -1.67
C HIS A 23 -2.38 -10.90 -2.02
N GLN A 24 -1.98 -12.18 -2.06
CA GLN A 24 -2.83 -13.34 -2.41
C GLN A 24 -3.31 -13.43 -3.88
N SER A 25 -2.83 -12.57 -4.79
CA SER A 25 -3.17 -12.70 -6.22
C SER A 25 -2.64 -13.98 -6.87
N ASP A 26 -1.63 -14.58 -6.27
CA ASP A 26 -1.05 -15.88 -6.64
C ASP A 26 -1.95 -17.07 -6.22
N ARG A 27 -2.76 -16.91 -5.17
CA ARG A 27 -3.59 -17.98 -4.61
C ARG A 27 -4.99 -18.04 -5.21
N TYR A 28 -5.55 -16.89 -5.61
CA TYR A 28 -6.94 -16.80 -6.05
C TYR A 28 -7.06 -16.12 -7.41
N VAL A 29 -7.65 -16.80 -8.39
CA VAL A 29 -7.86 -16.29 -9.76
C VAL A 29 -8.71 -15.00 -9.79
N LYS A 30 -9.64 -14.84 -8.84
CA LYS A 30 -10.47 -13.63 -8.69
C LYS A 30 -9.68 -12.37 -8.31
N ILE A 31 -8.51 -12.53 -7.69
CA ILE A 31 -7.68 -11.41 -7.22
C ILE A 31 -6.67 -11.05 -8.30
N LYS A 32 -6.84 -9.87 -8.92
CA LYS A 32 -5.90 -9.37 -9.92
C LYS A 32 -4.57 -8.97 -9.28
N CYS A 33 -3.49 -9.03 -10.07
CA CYS A 33 -2.14 -8.69 -9.63
C CYS A 33 -1.83 -7.18 -9.58
N ASN A 34 -2.84 -6.31 -9.73
CA ASN A 34 -2.67 -4.85 -9.59
C ASN A 34 -2.47 -4.47 -8.14
N TRP A 35 -1.50 -3.60 -7.83
CA TRP A 35 -1.23 -3.16 -6.47
C TRP A 35 -2.49 -2.58 -5.80
N GLN A 36 -2.81 -3.08 -4.60
CA GLN A 36 -3.83 -2.52 -3.71
C GLN A 36 -3.26 -2.41 -2.29
N LYS A 37 -3.56 -1.30 -1.62
CA LYS A 37 -3.21 -1.09 -0.22
C LYS A 37 -4.16 -1.94 0.65
N PRO A 38 -3.67 -2.88 1.47
CA PRO A 38 -4.51 -3.66 2.36
C PRO A 38 -5.05 -2.76 3.49
N ARG A 39 -6.34 -2.93 3.82
CA ARG A 39 -7.06 -2.10 4.82
C ARG A 39 -7.58 -2.88 6.03
N GLY A 40 -7.47 -4.21 6.03
CA GLY A 40 -7.96 -5.05 7.13
C GLY A 40 -7.11 -4.91 8.39
N ILE A 41 -7.77 -4.93 9.56
CA ILE A 41 -7.17 -4.77 10.89
C ILE A 41 -6.22 -5.94 11.22
N ASP A 42 -6.58 -7.15 10.79
CA ASP A 42 -5.79 -8.36 11.02
C ASP A 42 -4.63 -8.54 10.04
N ASN A 43 -4.44 -7.62 9.11
CA ASN A 43 -3.35 -7.72 8.16
C ASN A 43 -2.00 -7.62 8.89
N ARG A 44 -1.04 -8.50 8.54
CA ARG A 44 0.27 -8.57 9.18
C ARG A 44 1.00 -7.23 9.23
N ASN A 45 0.87 -6.43 8.17
CA ASN A 45 1.52 -5.12 8.08
C ASN A 45 0.83 -4.05 8.94
N HIS A 46 -0.44 -4.25 9.33
CA HIS A 46 -1.14 -3.36 10.25
C HIS A 46 -0.56 -3.45 11.66
N LYS A 47 -0.25 -4.68 12.14
CA LYS A 47 0.37 -4.90 13.45
C LYS A 47 1.69 -4.15 13.61
N VAL A 48 2.57 -4.21 12.60
CA VAL A 48 3.85 -3.48 12.60
C VAL A 48 3.65 -1.96 12.67
N ILE A 49 2.65 -1.43 11.98
CA ILE A 49 2.32 0.01 12.02
C ILE A 49 1.81 0.40 13.41
N VAL A 50 0.94 -0.41 14.01
CA VAL A 50 0.42 -0.17 15.37
C VAL A 50 1.55 -0.20 16.41
N GLU A 51 2.44 -1.19 16.34
CA GLU A 51 3.63 -1.29 17.21
C GLU A 51 4.56 -0.07 17.05
N GLN A 52 4.79 0.40 15.82
CA GLN A 52 5.58 1.59 15.55
C GLN A 52 4.91 2.88 16.06
N VAL A 53 3.60 3.02 15.89
CA VAL A 53 2.85 4.18 16.39
C VAL A 53 2.84 4.23 17.92
N ALA A 54 2.75 3.07 18.58
CA ALA A 54 2.86 2.97 20.04
C ALA A 54 4.23 3.45 20.55
N GLN A 55 5.32 3.13 19.84
CA GLN A 55 6.67 3.61 20.17
C GLN A 55 6.81 5.14 20.01
N LEU A 56 6.10 5.74 19.05
CA LEU A 56 6.21 7.16 18.72
C LEU A 56 5.30 8.08 19.55
N VAL A 57 4.52 7.54 20.50
CA VAL A 57 3.62 8.31 21.39
C VAL A 57 2.68 9.24 20.61
N ILE A 58 2.30 8.84 19.38
CA ILE A 58 1.31 9.56 18.59
C ILE A 58 -0.07 9.09 19.06
N ARG A 59 -0.86 10.00 19.63
CA ARG A 59 -2.25 9.72 20.02
C ARG A 59 -3.06 9.33 18.78
N VAL A 60 -3.57 8.09 18.72
CA VAL A 60 -4.58 7.68 17.73
C VAL A 60 -5.84 8.49 18.02
N THR A 61 -6.22 9.37 17.10
CA THR A 61 -7.23 10.42 17.33
C THR A 61 -8.67 9.93 17.40
N ASN A 62 -8.96 8.64 17.21
CA ASN A 62 -10.30 8.12 17.47
C ASN A 62 -10.32 6.61 17.78
N PRO A 63 -10.32 6.20 19.07
CA PRO A 63 -10.47 4.80 19.46
C PRO A 63 -11.86 4.21 19.15
N ASN A 64 -12.84 5.02 18.74
CA ASN A 64 -14.24 4.63 18.50
C ASN A 64 -14.71 4.85 17.05
N SER A 65 -13.82 4.82 16.05
CA SER A 65 -14.26 4.96 14.65
C SER A 65 -15.10 3.74 14.22
N ARG A 66 -16.43 3.92 14.15
CA ARG A 66 -17.41 2.95 13.65
C ARG A 66 -17.17 2.61 12.18
N LEU A 67 -17.35 1.34 11.82
CA LEU A 67 -17.30 0.87 10.44
C LEU A 67 -18.67 1.11 9.77
N HIS A 68 -18.65 1.49 8.50
CA HIS A 68 -19.82 1.83 7.64
C HIS A 68 -20.86 0.68 7.47
N SER A 69 -20.66 -0.47 8.13
CA SER A 69 -21.64 -1.55 8.25
C SER A 69 -22.69 -1.31 9.35
N GLU A 70 -22.53 -0.28 10.18
CA GLU A 70 -23.47 0.10 11.25
C GLU A 70 -24.50 1.17 10.81
N GLU A 71 -24.45 1.63 9.55
CA GLU A 71 -25.37 2.65 9.01
C GLU A 71 -26.66 2.06 8.39
N ASN A 72 -26.87 0.74 8.48
CA ASN A 72 -28.07 0.06 7.98
C ASN A 72 -28.80 -0.71 9.10
N GLU A 73 -29.17 0.02 10.16
CA GLU A 73 -30.48 -0.19 10.82
C GLU A 73 -31.50 0.77 10.18
#